data_AF-A0A970R673-F1
#
_entry.id   AF-A0A970R673-F1
#
_cell.length_a   1.000
_cell.length_b   1.000
_cell.length_c   1.000
_cell.angle_alpha   90.00
_cell.angle_beta   90.00
_cell.angle_gamma   90.00
#
_symmetry.space_group_name_H-M   'P 1'
#
loop_
_entity.id
_entity.type
_entity.pdbx_description
1 polymer ?
#
loop_
_entity_poly.entity_id
_entity_poly.type
_entity_poly.pdbx_seq_one_letter_code
_entity_poly.pdbx_strand_id
1 'polypeptide(L)'
;MDAITEITRLLIDFRDARNWQQFHNPKDLALALSIEAAELNELFLWKTREQHSQIDRTRIAEELADVLAYAFMIAEKYQFDIPAIMGEKIAKNALKYPVEKSRNLALKYTELEEEEVSGEDAMM
;
A
#
# COMPACT_ATOMS: atom_id res chain seq x y z
N MET A 1 8.15 15.72 -16.43
CA MET A 1 7.25 15.42 -15.29
C MET A 1 7.17 13.91 -15.20
N ASP A 2 7.43 13.31 -14.04
CA ASP A 2 7.30 11.86 -13.90
C ASP A 2 5.82 11.43 -13.82
N ALA A 3 5.59 10.12 -13.97
CA ALA A 3 4.24 9.55 -14.03
C ALA A 3 3.42 9.79 -12.74
N ILE A 4 4.06 9.76 -11.57
CA ILE A 4 3.37 9.97 -10.28
C ILE A 4 2.89 11.42 -10.18
N THR A 5 3.75 12.35 -10.57
CA THR A 5 3.41 13.77 -10.58
C THR A 5 2.31 14.04 -11.60
N GLU A 6 2.37 13.43 -12.78
CA GLU A 6 1.32 13.57 -13.81
C GLU A 6 -0.05 13.06 -13.34
N ILE A 7 -0.10 11.86 -12.73
CA ILE A 7 -1.34 11.29 -12.20
C ILE A 7 -1.90 12.16 -11.06
N THR A 8 -1.03 12.60 -10.14
CA THR A 8 -1.43 13.50 -9.05
C THR A 8 -2.04 14.79 -9.58
N ARG A 9 -1.46 15.38 -10.65
CA ARG A 9 -2.03 16.56 -11.31
C ARG A 9 -3.41 16.27 -11.90
N LEU A 10 -3.60 15.15 -12.59
CA LEU A 10 -4.90 14.78 -13.17
C LEU A 10 -5.99 14.63 -12.09
N LEU A 11 -5.65 14.06 -10.93
CA LEU A 11 -6.56 13.94 -9.78
C LEU A 11 -6.95 15.32 -9.22
N ILE A 12 -5.99 16.22 -9.09
CA ILE A 12 -6.22 17.58 -8.59
C ILE A 12 -7.08 18.37 -9.57
N ASP A 13 -6.76 18.33 -10.87
CA ASP A 13 -7.55 18.98 -11.91
C ASP A 13 -9.00 18.45 -11.89
N PHE A 14 -9.19 17.14 -11.72
CA PHE A 14 -10.50 16.52 -11.62
C PHE A 14 -11.29 16.98 -10.38
N ARG A 15 -10.63 17.05 -9.22
CA ARG A 15 -11.18 17.55 -7.94
C ARG A 15 -11.59 19.02 -8.05
N ASP A 16 -10.70 19.85 -8.57
CA ASP A 16 -10.86 21.31 -8.59
C ASP A 16 -11.89 21.73 -9.63
N ALA A 17 -11.98 21.04 -10.78
CA ALA A 17 -13.05 21.23 -11.75
C ALA A 17 -14.46 21.02 -11.17
N ARG A 18 -14.57 20.32 -10.03
CA ARG A 18 -15.84 20.08 -9.32
C ARG A 18 -15.97 20.88 -8.04
N ASN A 19 -15.01 21.76 -7.75
CA ASN A 19 -14.92 22.50 -6.49
C ASN A 19 -14.96 21.58 -5.26
N TRP A 20 -14.40 20.37 -5.37
CA TRP A 20 -14.42 19.36 -4.30
C TRP A 20 -13.32 19.54 -3.26
N GLN A 21 -12.38 20.47 -3.49
CA GLN A 21 -11.33 20.79 -2.52
C GLN A 21 -11.89 21.09 -1.12
N GLN A 22 -13.08 21.71 -1.03
CA GLN A 22 -13.77 22.01 0.23
C GLN A 22 -14.15 20.77 1.05
N PHE A 23 -14.35 19.61 0.41
CA PHE A 23 -14.67 18.33 1.06
C PHE A 23 -13.41 17.51 1.37
N HIS A 24 -12.27 17.84 0.77
CA HIS A 24 -11.02 17.08 0.90
C HIS A 24 -10.17 17.59 2.07
N ASN A 25 -10.74 17.69 3.27
CA ASN A 25 -9.96 17.93 4.49
C ASN A 25 -9.19 16.65 4.92
N PRO A 26 -8.19 16.74 5.82
CA PRO A 26 -7.34 15.57 6.11
C PRO A 26 -8.10 14.37 6.67
N LYS A 27 -9.11 14.61 7.52
CA LYS A 27 -9.93 13.55 8.10
C LYS A 27 -10.72 12.85 7.00
N ASP A 28 -11.36 13.61 6.12
CA ASP A 28 -12.26 13.04 5.12
C ASP A 28 -11.49 12.31 4.02
N LEU A 29 -10.30 12.80 3.64
CA LEU A 29 -9.39 12.07 2.75
C LEU A 29 -8.90 10.74 3.36
N ALA A 30 -8.52 10.74 4.64
CA ALA A 30 -8.09 9.53 5.33
C ALA A 30 -9.25 8.52 5.48
N LEU A 31 -10.47 9.01 5.72
CA LEU A 31 -11.66 8.18 5.78
C LEU A 31 -11.98 7.58 4.41
N ALA A 32 -11.96 8.38 3.34
CA ALA A 32 -12.18 7.90 1.99
C ALA A 32 -11.16 6.82 1.60
N LEU A 33 -9.86 7.05 1.85
CA LEU A 33 -8.83 6.02 1.65
C LEU A 33 -9.15 4.71 2.38
N SER A 34 -9.63 4.79 3.63
CA SER A 34 -10.01 3.61 4.41
C SER A 34 -11.25 2.89 3.85
N ILE A 35 -12.18 3.62 3.23
CA ILE A 35 -13.37 3.06 2.59
C ILE A 35 -12.94 2.30 1.32
N GLU A 36 -12.16 2.91 0.44
CA GLU A 36 -11.70 2.23 -0.79
C GLU A 36 -10.83 1.00 -0.48
N ALA A 37 -10.03 1.07 0.60
CA ALA A 37 -9.29 -0.09 1.07
C ALA A 37 -10.23 -1.22 1.54
N ALA A 38 -11.39 -0.89 2.11
CA ALA A 38 -12.40 -1.86 2.49
C ALA A 38 -13.14 -2.44 1.26
N GLU A 39 -13.43 -1.63 0.25
CA GLU A 39 -14.00 -2.09 -1.03
C GLU A 39 -13.06 -3.05 -1.76
N LEU A 40 -11.75 -2.73 -1.79
CA LEU A 40 -10.72 -3.65 -2.28
C LEU A 40 -10.72 -4.97 -1.49
N ASN A 41 -10.83 -4.91 -0.16
CA ASN A 41 -10.89 -6.11 0.68
C ASN A 41 -12.14 -6.96 0.41
N GLU A 42 -13.28 -6.35 0.10
CA GLU A 42 -14.54 -7.03 -0.16
C GLU A 42 -14.42 -8.01 -1.35
N LEU A 43 -13.59 -7.69 -2.35
CA LEU A 43 -13.34 -8.57 -3.50
C LEU A 43 -12.80 -9.95 -3.08
N PHE A 44 -12.04 -10.00 -1.98
CA PHE A 44 -11.41 -11.22 -1.44
C PHE A 44 -12.21 -11.83 -0.29
N LEU A 45 -13.17 -11.11 0.26
CA LEU A 45 -13.98 -11.57 1.38
C LEU A 45 -14.78 -12.83 0.99
N TRP A 46 -14.80 -13.82 1.88
CA TRP A 46 -15.46 -15.12 1.70
C TRP A 46 -14.89 -16.02 0.58
N LYS A 47 -13.80 -15.63 -0.08
CA LYS A 47 -13.15 -16.45 -1.11
C LYS A 47 -12.20 -17.45 -0.48
N THR A 48 -12.21 -18.69 -0.99
CA THR A 48 -11.15 -19.66 -0.69
C THR A 48 -9.89 -19.35 -1.50
N ARG A 49 -8.78 -20.00 -1.14
CA ARG A 49 -7.50 -19.86 -1.85
C ARG A 49 -7.62 -20.17 -3.35
N GLU A 50 -8.42 -21.18 -3.69
CA GLU A 50 -8.66 -21.61 -5.07
C GLU A 50 -9.48 -20.57 -5.84
N GLN A 51 -10.42 -19.91 -5.15
CA GLN A 51 -11.31 -18.90 -5.70
C GLN A 51 -10.62 -17.54 -5.92
N HIS A 52 -9.53 -17.24 -5.21
CA HIS A 52 -8.78 -15.98 -5.41
C HIS A 52 -8.32 -15.78 -6.86
N SER A 53 -8.00 -16.87 -7.56
CA SER A 53 -7.58 -16.82 -8.98
C SER A 53 -8.70 -16.41 -9.95
N GLN A 54 -9.95 -16.44 -9.49
CA GLN A 54 -11.15 -16.17 -10.29
C GLN A 54 -11.73 -14.78 -10.04
N ILE A 55 -11.15 -14.00 -9.12
CA ILE A 55 -11.59 -12.63 -8.84
C ILE A 55 -11.34 -11.78 -10.10
N ASP A 56 -12.32 -10.96 -10.44
CA ASP A 56 -12.23 -10.09 -11.61
C ASP A 56 -11.08 -9.08 -11.46
N ARG A 57 -10.10 -9.20 -12.34
CA ARG A 57 -8.91 -8.34 -12.37
C ARG A 57 -9.25 -6.88 -12.67
N THR A 58 -10.34 -6.62 -13.39
CA THR A 58 -10.77 -5.26 -13.69
C THR A 58 -11.25 -4.57 -12.42
N ARG A 59 -12.07 -5.26 -11.62
CA ARG A 59 -12.54 -4.76 -10.32
C ARG A 59 -11.38 -4.55 -9.34
N ILE A 60 -10.41 -5.48 -9.26
CA ILE A 60 -9.20 -5.28 -8.45
C ILE A 60 -8.45 -4.00 -8.86
N ALA A 61 -8.30 -3.77 -10.18
CA ALA A 61 -7.59 -2.62 -10.69
C ALA A 61 -8.33 -1.30 -10.37
N GLU A 62 -9.65 -1.30 -10.43
CA GLU A 62 -10.51 -0.16 -10.07
C GLU A 62 -10.36 0.19 -8.58
N GLU A 63 -10.63 -0.76 -7.68
CA GLU A 63 -10.56 -0.49 -6.23
C GLU A 63 -9.14 -0.12 -5.77
N LEU A 64 -8.11 -0.73 -6.37
CA LEU A 64 -6.73 -0.35 -6.10
C LEU A 64 -6.41 1.07 -6.61
N ALA A 65 -6.96 1.47 -7.76
CA ALA A 65 -6.78 2.82 -8.27
C ALA A 65 -7.43 3.86 -7.36
N ASP A 66 -8.59 3.55 -6.77
CA ASP A 66 -9.27 4.44 -5.83
C ASP A 66 -8.48 4.61 -4.52
N VAL A 67 -7.92 3.52 -3.97
CA VAL A 67 -6.97 3.60 -2.83
C VAL A 67 -5.79 4.51 -3.15
N LEU A 68 -5.19 4.35 -4.34
CA LEU A 68 -4.05 5.16 -4.77
C LEU A 68 -4.46 6.62 -5.00
N ALA A 69 -5.64 6.88 -5.53
CA ALA A 69 -6.13 8.23 -5.78
C ALA A 69 -6.22 9.05 -4.49
N TYR A 70 -6.82 8.49 -3.44
CA TYR A 70 -6.87 9.16 -2.14
C TYR A 70 -5.49 9.24 -1.47
N ALA A 71 -4.64 8.22 -1.61
CA ALA A 71 -3.26 8.30 -1.10
C ALA A 71 -2.47 9.45 -1.77
N PHE A 72 -2.62 9.65 -3.08
CA PHE A 72 -1.96 10.72 -3.81
C PHE A 72 -2.54 12.10 -3.46
N MET A 73 -3.85 12.21 -3.27
CA MET A 73 -4.47 13.46 -2.80
C MET A 73 -4.05 13.81 -1.36
N ILE A 74 -3.84 12.82 -0.49
CA ILE A 74 -3.25 13.03 0.84
C ILE A 74 -1.80 13.51 0.69
N ALA A 75 -1.00 12.84 -0.15
CA ALA A 75 0.38 13.22 -0.39
C ALA A 75 0.49 14.67 -0.91
N GLU A 76 -0.36 15.07 -1.86
CA GLU A 76 -0.40 16.46 -2.34
C GLU A 76 -0.77 17.44 -1.22
N LYS A 77 -1.81 17.13 -0.44
CA LYS A 77 -2.27 18.01 0.65
C LYS A 77 -1.17 18.31 1.67
N TYR A 78 -0.29 17.34 1.92
CA TYR A 78 0.85 17.46 2.83
C TYR A 78 2.18 17.76 2.13
N GLN A 79 2.16 17.98 0.81
CA GLN A 79 3.33 18.30 0.00
C GLN A 79 4.44 17.24 0.09
N PHE A 80 4.04 15.96 0.15
CA PHE A 80 4.98 14.85 0.17
C PHE A 80 5.47 14.51 -1.24
N ASP A 81 6.78 14.33 -1.35
CA ASP A 81 7.41 13.63 -2.47
C ASP A 81 7.21 12.12 -2.27
N ILE A 82 6.28 11.53 -3.05
CA ILE A 82 5.91 10.11 -2.95
C ILE A 82 7.13 9.19 -3.16
N PRO A 83 7.93 9.31 -4.24
CA PRO A 83 9.18 8.57 -4.38
C PRO A 83 10.09 8.66 -3.14
N ALA A 84 10.27 9.84 -2.57
CA ALA A 84 11.14 10.03 -1.41
C ALA A 84 10.61 9.30 -0.17
N ILE A 85 9.34 9.51 0.21
CA ILE A 85 8.76 8.87 1.41
C ILE A 85 8.71 7.34 1.27
N MET A 86 8.49 6.84 0.05
CA MET A 86 8.47 5.40 -0.22
C MET A 86 9.88 4.81 -0.15
N GLY A 87 10.88 5.48 -0.74
CA GLY A 87 12.27 5.07 -0.67
C GLY A 87 12.77 4.99 0.78
N GLU A 88 12.50 6.03 1.57
CA GLU A 88 12.81 6.03 3.00
C GLU A 88 12.13 4.89 3.76
N LYS A 89 10.84 4.66 3.49
CA LYS A 89 10.09 3.60 4.16
C LYS A 89 10.64 2.22 3.81
N ILE A 90 10.98 1.98 2.54
CA ILE A 90 11.59 0.72 2.08
C ILE A 90 12.94 0.51 2.76
N ALA A 91 13.81 1.54 2.81
CA ALA A 91 15.09 1.46 3.50
C ALA A 91 14.92 1.14 5.00
N LYS A 92 13.98 1.81 5.68
CA LYS A 92 13.64 1.54 7.09
C LYS A 92 13.09 0.11 7.27
N ASN A 93 12.31 -0.40 6.34
CA ASN A 93 11.79 -1.77 6.38
C ASN A 93 12.89 -2.81 6.15
N ALA A 94 13.83 -2.56 5.24
CA ALA A 94 14.97 -3.46 4.99
C ALA A 94 15.85 -3.63 6.24
N LEU A 95 16.01 -2.57 7.05
CA LEU A 95 16.70 -2.64 8.34
C LEU A 95 15.93 -3.49 9.37
N LYS A 96 14.59 -3.44 9.35
CA LYS A 96 13.73 -4.23 10.25
C LYS A 96 13.63 -5.70 9.84
N TYR A 97 13.71 -5.98 8.54
CA TYR A 97 13.58 -7.32 7.97
C TYR A 97 14.81 -7.65 7.10
N PRO A 98 15.98 -7.93 7.70
CA PRO A 98 17.15 -8.38 6.95
C PRO A 98 16.85 -9.68 6.20
N VAL A 99 17.40 -9.86 5.00
CA VAL A 99 17.08 -11.01 4.13
C VAL A 99 17.40 -12.33 4.84
N GLU A 100 18.62 -12.42 5.38
CA GLU A 100 19.16 -13.53 6.16
C GLU A 100 18.30 -13.92 7.37
N LYS A 101 17.50 -13.01 7.91
CA LYS A 101 16.64 -13.27 9.07
C LYS A 101 15.16 -13.42 8.74
N SER A 102 14.70 -12.98 7.57
CA SER A 102 13.25 -12.84 7.29
C SER A 102 12.78 -13.55 6.02
N ARG A 103 13.70 -14.11 5.23
CA ARG A 103 13.34 -14.81 3.99
C ARG A 103 12.42 -15.99 4.26
N ASN A 104 11.28 -16.03 3.55
CA ASN A 104 10.22 -17.06 3.69
C ASN A 104 9.52 -17.10 5.06
N LEU A 105 9.76 -16.12 5.93
CA LEU A 105 9.10 -16.01 7.23
C LEU A 105 8.02 -14.93 7.19
N ALA A 106 6.87 -15.24 7.78
CA ALA A 106 5.78 -14.28 8.00
C ALA A 106 5.76 -13.78 9.46
N LEU A 107 6.94 -13.68 10.07
CA LEU A 107 7.14 -13.19 11.44
C LEU A 107 7.29 -11.67 11.46
N LYS A 108 6.83 -11.03 12.53
CA LYS A 108 7.09 -9.60 12.74
C LYS A 108 8.57 -9.42 13.11
N TYR A 109 9.15 -8.26 12.79
CA TYR A 109 10.55 -7.97 13.12
C TYR A 109 10.92 -8.15 14.60
N THR A 110 9.93 -8.03 15.50
CA THR A 110 10.08 -8.26 16.94
C THR A 110 10.25 -9.73 17.32
N GLU A 111 10.00 -10.66 16.39
CA GLU A 111 10.02 -12.11 16.57
C GLU A 111 11.20 -12.75 15.78
N LEU A 112 12.00 -11.96 15.05
CA LEU A 112 13.10 -12.47 14.20
C LEU A 112 14.41 -12.77 14.95
N GLU A 113 14.53 -12.38 16.21
CA GLU A 113 15.73 -12.59 17.03
C GLU A 113 15.67 -13.89 17.84
N GLU A 114 14.50 -14.56 17.91
CA GLU A 114 14.32 -15.80 18.66
C GLU A 114 14.76 -17.06 17.90
N GLU A 115 15.08 -16.94 16.61
CA GLU A 115 15.64 -18.02 15.78
C GLU A 115 17.11 -17.74 15.41
N GLU A 116 18.02 -17.75 16.39
CA GLU A 116 19.39 -18.16 16.11
C GLU A 116 19.38 -19.67 15.87
N VAL A 117 19.42 -20.05 14.58
CA VAL A 117 19.50 -21.43 14.11
C VAL A 117 20.63 -22.17 14.82
N SER A 118 20.27 -23.20 15.59
CA SER A 118 21.17 -24.30 15.92
C SER A 118 21.69 -24.88 14.62
N GLY A 119 22.91 -24.50 14.25
CA GLY A 119 23.61 -25.05 13.10
C GLY A 119 24.01 -26.49 13.39
N GLU A 120 23.15 -27.45 13.04
CA GLU A 120 23.49 -28.86 12.84
C GLU A 120 22.28 -29.56 12.21
N ASP A 121 22.19 -29.51 10.87
CA ASP A 121 21.58 -30.58 10.04
C ASP A 121 21.87 -30.32 8.55
N ALA A 122 23.14 -30.08 8.26
CA ALA A 122 23.70 -30.25 6.92
C ALA A 122 24.52 -31.54 6.90
N MET A 123 23.87 -32.70 7.08
CA MET A 123 24.41 -34.02 6.66
C MET A 123 23.33 -35.12 6.76
N MET A 124 22.45 -35.20 5.74
CA MET A 124 22.10 -36.46 5.05
C MET A 124 21.32 -36.20 3.77
#